data_AF-A0A0S8BNB4-F1
#
_entry.id   AF-A0A0S8BNB4-F1
#
_cell.length_a   1.000
_cell.length_b   1.000
_cell.length_c   1.000
_cell.angle_alpha   90.00
_cell.angle_beta   90.00
_cell.angle_gamma   90.00
#
_symmetry.space_group_name_H-M   'P 1'
#
loop_
_entity.id
_entity.type
_entity.pdbx_description
1 polymer ?
#
loop_
_entity_poly.entity_id
_entity_poly.type
_entity_poly.pdbx_seq_one_letter_code
_entity_poly.pdbx_strand_id
1 'polypeptide(L)'
;MSNRFTLIQAAVLSIGFVLMTQPVLAQSWQELSPQEQKLLGKMEHQWDQMPADRQERILRGAKRWQEMTPEQRRDAKQRLKRWRELTPEQRARVRERFQRFRELPADVQERIRQRRAEFQALPPERRQELREKWQSMSPEQRQQFREQRMKQMTPEKRQRMRNTHQSGGSGGGRGR
;
A
#
# COMPACT_ATOMS: atom_id res chain seq x y z
N MET A 1 -25.68 70.61 -7.82
CA MET A 1 -25.09 69.77 -8.88
C MET A 1 -25.43 68.33 -8.55
N SER A 2 -26.25 67.72 -9.38
CA SER A 2 -26.76 66.35 -9.24
C SER A 2 -25.68 65.32 -9.57
N ASN A 3 -25.71 64.18 -8.88
CA ASN A 3 -25.41 62.81 -9.35
C ASN A 3 -25.71 61.90 -8.14
N ARG A 4 -26.95 61.44 -7.89
CA ARG A 4 -27.65 60.27 -8.49
C ARG A 4 -26.70 59.11 -8.77
N PHE A 5 -26.77 58.04 -7.96
CA PHE A 5 -27.25 56.71 -8.34
C PHE A 5 -27.26 55.77 -7.10
N THR A 6 -28.49 55.44 -6.64
CA THR A 6 -28.96 54.13 -6.11
C THR A 6 -27.98 53.27 -5.28
N LEU A 7 -28.13 53.15 -3.94
CA LEU A 7 -28.96 52.16 -3.22
C LEU A 7 -28.97 50.78 -3.91
N ILE A 8 -28.51 49.69 -3.27
CA ILE A 8 -29.36 48.81 -2.44
C ILE A 8 -28.48 47.86 -1.59
N GLN A 9 -28.77 47.83 -0.28
CA GLN A 9 -28.83 46.72 0.71
C GLN A 9 -27.76 45.59 0.66
N ALA A 10 -26.89 45.49 1.67
CA ALA A 10 -27.07 44.82 2.96
C ALA A 10 -26.93 43.28 2.92
N ALA A 11 -25.88 42.76 3.58
CA ALA A 11 -25.94 41.78 4.67
C ALA A 11 -24.67 40.92 4.71
N VAL A 12 -24.00 40.97 5.87
CA VAL A 12 -22.92 40.10 6.36
C VAL A 12 -23.31 38.64 6.27
N LEU A 13 -22.36 37.70 6.02
CA LEU A 13 -22.33 36.38 6.68
C LEU A 13 -21.03 35.60 6.36
N SER A 14 -20.17 35.55 7.37
CA SER A 14 -19.32 34.44 7.82
C SER A 14 -19.11 33.25 6.88
N ILE A 15 -17.91 33.13 6.30
CA ILE A 15 -17.45 31.88 5.66
C ILE A 15 -17.06 30.90 6.77
N GLY A 16 -18.04 30.15 7.26
CA GLY A 16 -17.80 28.89 7.96
C GLY A 16 -17.43 27.83 6.93
N PHE A 17 -16.16 27.45 6.87
CA PHE A 17 -15.72 26.30 6.08
C PHE A 17 -16.17 25.02 6.80
N VAL A 18 -17.43 24.65 6.62
CA VAL A 18 -17.93 23.33 7.02
C VAL A 18 -17.17 22.32 6.18
N LEU A 19 -16.38 21.47 6.82
CA LEU A 19 -15.90 20.21 6.27
C LEU A 19 -17.14 19.33 5.98
N MET A 20 -17.82 19.61 4.87
CA MET A 20 -18.83 18.73 4.30
C MET A 20 -18.10 17.47 3.87
N THR A 21 -18.10 16.45 4.74
CA THR A 21 -17.77 15.09 4.37
C THR A 21 -18.82 14.65 3.35
N GLN A 22 -18.53 14.84 2.07
CA GLN A 22 -19.44 14.38 1.02
C GLN A 22 -19.58 12.87 1.18
N PRO A 23 -20.82 12.34 1.31
CA PRO A 23 -21.00 10.91 1.31
C PRO A 23 -20.50 10.39 -0.04
N VAL A 24 -19.59 9.42 -0.03
CA VAL A 24 -19.26 8.67 -1.24
C VAL A 24 -20.55 7.94 -1.63
N LEU A 25 -21.31 8.50 -2.57
CA LEU A 25 -22.54 7.89 -3.04
C LEU A 25 -22.19 6.61 -3.78
N ALA A 26 -22.96 5.55 -3.54
CA ALA A 26 -22.84 4.31 -4.29
C ALA A 26 -23.12 4.58 -5.77
N GLN A 27 -22.21 4.17 -6.66
CA GLN A 27 -22.37 4.33 -8.10
C GLN A 27 -23.19 3.16 -8.63
N SER A 28 -24.21 3.46 -9.44
CA SER A 28 -25.05 2.40 -10.02
C SER A 28 -24.29 1.60 -11.08
N TRP A 29 -24.70 0.35 -11.31
CA TRP A 29 -24.10 -0.49 -12.33
C TRP A 29 -24.13 0.15 -13.74
N GLN A 30 -25.21 0.86 -14.06
CA GLN A 30 -25.42 1.49 -15.38
C GLN A 30 -24.50 2.69 -15.64
N GLU A 31 -24.00 3.33 -14.58
CA GLU A 31 -23.07 4.46 -14.68
C GLU A 31 -21.61 4.03 -14.85
N LEU A 32 -21.31 2.74 -14.73
CA LEU A 32 -19.97 2.21 -14.97
C LEU A 32 -19.61 2.28 -16.46
N SER A 33 -18.33 2.48 -16.77
CA SER A 33 -17.88 2.43 -18.16
C SER A 33 -18.10 1.03 -18.76
N PRO A 34 -18.30 0.90 -20.08
CA PRO A 34 -18.49 -0.41 -20.73
C PRO A 34 -17.33 -1.40 -20.44
N GLN A 35 -16.11 -0.89 -20.30
CA GLN A 35 -14.93 -1.68 -19.98
C GLN A 35 -14.94 -2.17 -18.52
N GLU A 36 -15.45 -1.37 -17.58
CA GLU A 36 -15.63 -1.77 -16.18
C GLU A 36 -16.76 -2.79 -16.05
N GLN A 37 -17.91 -2.56 -16.70
CA GLN A 37 -19.02 -3.52 -16.75
C GLN A 37 -18.56 -4.87 -17.29
N LYS A 38 -17.80 -4.89 -18.40
CA LYS A 38 -17.24 -6.13 -18.95
C LYS A 38 -16.29 -6.83 -17.99
N LEU A 39 -15.43 -6.09 -17.29
CA LEU A 39 -14.47 -6.67 -16.34
C LEU A 39 -15.16 -7.20 -15.08
N LEU A 40 -16.19 -6.50 -14.62
CA LEU A 40 -16.89 -6.75 -13.36
C LEU A 40 -18.18 -7.55 -13.54
N GLY A 41 -18.52 -8.03 -14.75
CA GLY A 41 -19.84 -8.58 -15.07
C GLY A 41 -20.34 -9.67 -14.12
N LYS A 42 -19.44 -10.44 -13.49
CA LYS A 42 -19.80 -11.42 -12.45
C LYS A 42 -20.38 -10.81 -11.17
N MET A 43 -20.26 -9.50 -11.00
CA MET A 43 -20.71 -8.74 -9.83
C MET A 43 -21.96 -7.91 -10.12
N GLU A 44 -22.46 -7.88 -11.36
CA GLU A 44 -23.60 -7.06 -11.80
C GLU A 44 -24.79 -7.14 -10.82
N HIS A 45 -25.31 -8.35 -10.58
CA HIS A 45 -26.47 -8.56 -9.71
C HIS A 45 -26.27 -8.13 -8.25
N GLN A 46 -25.02 -8.10 -7.76
CA GLN A 46 -24.69 -7.76 -6.38
C GLN A 46 -24.16 -6.33 -6.25
N TRP A 47 -23.92 -5.64 -7.37
CA TRP A 47 -23.19 -4.37 -7.39
C TRP A 47 -23.89 -3.30 -6.55
N ASP A 48 -25.16 -3.05 -6.83
CA ASP A 48 -25.97 -2.02 -6.17
C ASP A 48 -26.26 -2.36 -4.70
N GLN A 49 -26.04 -3.61 -4.28
CA GLN A 49 -26.19 -4.05 -2.89
C GLN A 49 -24.88 -3.90 -2.08
N MET A 50 -23.77 -3.56 -2.74
CA MET A 50 -22.49 -3.38 -2.05
C MET A 50 -22.41 -2.00 -1.39
N PRO A 51 -21.82 -1.89 -0.19
CA PRO A 51 -21.45 -0.60 0.38
C PRO A 51 -20.59 0.24 -0.55
N ALA A 52 -20.77 1.57 -0.56
CA ALA A 52 -20.09 2.48 -1.48
C ALA A 52 -18.55 2.39 -1.39
N ASP A 53 -17.99 2.22 -0.18
CA ASP A 53 -16.55 2.04 0.03
C ASP A 53 -16.02 0.77 -0.66
N ARG A 54 -16.84 -0.29 -0.67
CA ARG A 54 -16.52 -1.55 -1.34
C ARG A 54 -16.58 -1.39 -2.85
N GLN A 55 -17.60 -0.73 -3.39
CA GLN A 55 -17.71 -0.42 -4.81
C GLN A 55 -16.48 0.38 -5.27
N GLU A 56 -16.15 1.46 -4.56
CA GLU A 56 -14.99 2.32 -4.89
C GLU A 56 -13.67 1.54 -4.89
N ARG A 57 -13.47 0.64 -3.92
CA ARG A 57 -12.29 -0.25 -3.90
C ARG A 57 -12.25 -1.19 -5.10
N ILE A 58 -13.38 -1.72 -5.54
CA ILE A 58 -13.47 -2.59 -6.72
C ILE A 58 -13.17 -1.78 -7.99
N LEU A 59 -13.74 -0.58 -8.15
CA LEU A 59 -13.48 0.30 -9.29
C LEU A 59 -12.02 0.72 -9.39
N ARG A 60 -11.39 1.11 -8.27
CA ARG A 60 -9.93 1.37 -8.26
C ARG A 60 -9.11 0.15 -8.70
N GLY A 61 -9.57 -1.05 -8.34
CA GLY A 61 -8.97 -2.31 -8.81
C GLY A 61 -9.16 -2.54 -10.30
N ALA A 62 -10.35 -2.27 -10.82
CA ALA A 62 -10.70 -2.37 -12.23
C ALA A 62 -9.88 -1.40 -13.09
N LYS A 63 -9.81 -0.13 -12.70
CA LYS A 63 -8.98 0.88 -13.36
C LYS A 63 -7.51 0.46 -13.41
N ARG A 64 -6.94 0.05 -12.27
CA ARG A 64 -5.55 -0.44 -12.22
C ARG A 64 -5.35 -1.65 -13.14
N TRP A 65 -6.32 -2.56 -13.21
CA TRP A 65 -6.24 -3.72 -14.09
C TRP A 65 -6.25 -3.34 -15.57
N GLN A 66 -7.04 -2.33 -15.94
CA GLN A 66 -7.09 -1.80 -17.30
C GLN A 66 -5.75 -1.16 -17.70
N GLU A 67 -5.11 -0.42 -16.78
CA GLU A 67 -3.80 0.22 -16.98
C GLU A 67 -2.62 -0.79 -17.04
N MET A 68 -2.82 -2.05 -16.62
CA MET A 68 -1.75 -3.06 -16.62
C MET A 68 -1.42 -3.58 -18.04
N THR A 69 -0.13 -3.77 -18.31
CA THR A 69 0.36 -4.51 -19.49
C THR A 69 -0.03 -6.01 -19.42
N PRO A 70 -0.01 -6.76 -20.54
CA PRO A 70 -0.28 -8.19 -20.54
C PRO A 70 0.60 -8.98 -19.54
N GLU A 71 1.87 -8.63 -19.41
CA GLU A 71 2.83 -9.24 -18.49
C GLU A 71 2.46 -8.94 -17.04
N GLN A 72 2.14 -7.68 -16.73
CA GLN A 72 1.69 -7.29 -15.40
C GLN A 72 0.40 -8.00 -15.00
N ARG A 73 -0.54 -8.17 -15.93
CA ARG A 73 -1.76 -8.96 -15.71
C ARG A 73 -1.44 -10.44 -15.46
N ARG A 74 -0.50 -11.03 -16.20
CA ARG A 74 -0.05 -12.42 -15.97
C ARG A 74 0.52 -12.58 -14.56
N ASP A 75 1.39 -11.67 -14.14
CA ASP A 75 2.00 -11.70 -12.82
C ASP A 75 0.95 -11.49 -11.70
N ALA A 76 -0.01 -10.59 -11.92
CA ALA A 76 -1.12 -10.38 -10.99
C ALA A 76 -1.99 -11.64 -10.84
N LYS A 77 -2.31 -12.34 -11.95
CA LYS A 77 -3.01 -13.64 -11.91
C LYS A 77 -2.24 -14.68 -11.10
N GLN A 78 -0.94 -14.79 -11.31
CA GLN A 78 -0.09 -15.73 -10.54
C GLN A 78 -0.06 -15.40 -9.05
N ARG A 79 0.04 -14.10 -8.69
CA ARG A 79 -0.05 -13.66 -7.29
C ARG A 79 -1.40 -13.99 -6.67
N LEU A 80 -2.50 -13.80 -7.42
CA LEU A 80 -3.84 -14.16 -6.97
C LEU A 80 -4.01 -15.67 -6.78
N LYS A 81 -3.46 -16.49 -7.69
CA LYS A 81 -3.46 -17.95 -7.55
C LYS A 81 -2.77 -18.37 -6.25
N ARG A 82 -1.53 -17.91 -6.03
CA ARG A 82 -0.79 -18.16 -4.78
C ARG A 82 -1.55 -17.67 -3.54
N TRP A 83 -2.21 -16.51 -3.61
CA TRP A 83 -3.02 -16.00 -2.51
C TRP A 83 -4.20 -16.91 -2.16
N ARG A 84 -4.87 -17.47 -3.17
CA ARG A 84 -5.99 -18.40 -3.00
C ARG A 84 -5.55 -19.73 -2.38
N GLU A 85 -4.33 -20.16 -2.64
CA GLU A 85 -3.75 -21.38 -2.05
C GLU A 85 -3.36 -21.21 -0.57
N LEU A 86 -3.24 -19.98 -0.06
CA LEU A 86 -2.94 -19.73 1.36
C LEU A 86 -4.10 -20.12 2.27
N THR A 87 -3.77 -20.72 3.42
CA THR A 87 -4.72 -20.98 4.52
C THR A 87 -5.24 -19.67 5.14
N PRO A 88 -6.38 -19.67 5.85
CA PRO A 88 -6.89 -18.48 6.54
C PRO A 88 -5.85 -17.81 7.46
N GLU A 89 -5.07 -18.60 8.20
CA GLU A 89 -4.03 -18.15 9.12
C GLU A 89 -2.86 -17.53 8.35
N GLN A 90 -2.44 -18.15 7.25
CA GLN A 90 -1.41 -17.60 6.38
C GLN A 90 -1.84 -16.26 5.78
N ARG A 91 -3.09 -16.16 5.29
CA ARG A 91 -3.64 -14.89 4.78
C ARG A 91 -3.70 -13.83 5.88
N ALA A 92 -4.09 -14.21 7.10
CA ALA A 92 -4.10 -13.29 8.25
C ALA A 92 -2.69 -12.74 8.53
N ARG A 93 -1.68 -13.60 8.58
CA ARG A 93 -0.27 -13.18 8.75
C ARG A 93 0.21 -12.24 7.65
N VAL A 94 -0.17 -12.48 6.39
CA VAL A 94 0.20 -11.57 5.30
C VAL A 94 -0.51 -10.23 5.42
N ARG A 95 -1.81 -10.20 5.77
CA ARG A 95 -2.55 -8.96 6.00
C ARG A 95 -1.95 -8.14 7.14
N GLU A 96 -1.61 -8.77 8.25
CA GLU A 96 -0.97 -8.14 9.40
C GLU A 96 0.38 -7.51 9.03
N ARG A 97 1.24 -8.27 8.32
CA ARG A 97 2.52 -7.75 7.82
C ARG A 97 2.34 -6.57 6.86
N PHE A 98 1.30 -6.61 6.02
CA PHE A 98 1.00 -5.53 5.08
C PHE A 98 0.49 -4.27 5.80
N GLN A 99 -0.35 -4.41 6.82
CA GLN A 99 -0.78 -3.28 7.64
C GLN A 99 0.40 -2.63 8.34
N ARG A 100 1.25 -3.41 9.02
CA ARG A 100 2.48 -2.89 9.64
C ARG A 100 3.37 -2.17 8.64
N PHE A 101 3.50 -2.68 7.42
CA PHE A 101 4.27 -2.01 6.36
C PHE A 101 3.64 -0.66 5.95
N ARG A 102 2.32 -0.57 5.86
CA ARG A 102 1.62 0.68 5.50
C ARG A 102 1.73 1.77 6.57
N GLU A 103 1.90 1.37 7.83
CA GLU A 103 2.10 2.26 8.96
C GLU A 103 3.53 2.81 9.06
N LEU A 104 4.48 2.23 8.31
CA LEU A 104 5.85 2.74 8.29
C LEU A 104 5.93 4.11 7.60
N PRO A 105 6.85 4.99 8.00
CA PRO A 105 7.11 6.23 7.27
C PRO A 105 7.49 5.98 5.80
N ALA A 106 7.17 6.92 4.92
CA ALA A 106 7.31 6.73 3.47
C ALA A 106 8.75 6.42 3.02
N ASP A 107 9.76 7.06 3.64
CA ASP A 107 11.18 6.82 3.38
C ASP A 107 11.60 5.39 3.78
N VAL A 108 11.01 4.87 4.86
CA VAL A 108 11.25 3.50 5.34
C VAL A 108 10.62 2.50 4.38
N GLN A 109 9.38 2.74 3.97
CA GLN A 109 8.70 1.91 2.97
C GLN A 109 9.52 1.83 1.68
N GLU A 110 10.00 2.97 1.19
CA GLU A 110 10.75 3.04 -0.06
C GLU A 110 12.07 2.29 0.02
N ARG A 111 12.81 2.47 1.12
CA ARG A 111 14.05 1.71 1.37
C ARG A 111 13.80 0.19 1.40
N ILE A 112 12.68 -0.27 1.95
CA ILE A 112 12.31 -1.69 1.94
C ILE A 112 12.02 -2.16 0.50
N ARG A 113 11.29 -1.36 -0.30
CA ARG A 113 11.02 -1.69 -1.70
C ARG A 113 12.31 -1.79 -2.52
N GLN A 114 13.21 -0.82 -2.37
CA GLN A 114 14.51 -0.79 -3.05
C GLN A 114 15.35 -2.02 -2.72
N ARG A 115 15.56 -2.31 -1.43
CA ARG A 115 16.30 -3.51 -1.00
C ARG A 115 15.68 -4.81 -1.53
N ARG A 116 14.34 -4.87 -1.59
CA ARG A 116 13.65 -6.02 -2.19
C ARG A 116 13.92 -6.10 -3.68
N ALA A 117 13.86 -4.98 -4.42
CA ALA A 117 14.14 -4.93 -5.84
C ALA A 117 15.58 -5.35 -6.15
N GLU A 118 16.56 -4.81 -5.43
CA GLU A 118 17.97 -5.20 -5.49
C GLU A 118 18.13 -6.71 -5.26
N PHE A 119 17.52 -7.25 -4.20
CA PHE A 119 17.58 -8.67 -3.92
C PHE A 119 16.95 -9.51 -5.03
N GLN A 120 15.86 -9.07 -5.66
CA GLN A 120 15.22 -9.80 -6.76
C GLN A 120 16.01 -9.72 -8.07
N ALA A 121 16.82 -8.68 -8.26
CA ALA A 121 17.70 -8.52 -9.42
C ALA A 121 18.95 -9.41 -9.34
N LEU A 122 19.29 -9.96 -8.17
CA LEU A 122 20.39 -10.91 -8.03
C LEU A 122 20.13 -12.20 -8.83
N PRO A 123 21.18 -12.83 -9.39
CA PRO A 123 21.09 -14.14 -10.01
C PRO A 123 20.38 -15.16 -9.10
N PRO A 124 19.54 -16.07 -9.63
CA PRO A 124 18.81 -17.07 -8.84
C PRO A 124 19.69 -17.83 -7.85
N GLU A 125 20.90 -18.22 -8.27
CA GLU A 125 21.88 -18.98 -7.50
C GLU A 125 22.38 -18.15 -6.31
N ARG A 126 22.71 -16.88 -6.54
CA ARG A 126 23.11 -15.95 -5.48
C ARG A 126 21.99 -15.69 -4.48
N ARG A 127 20.75 -15.56 -4.95
CA ARG A 127 19.58 -15.44 -4.04
C ARG A 127 19.40 -16.70 -3.20
N GLN A 128 19.63 -17.87 -3.77
CA GLN A 128 19.50 -19.14 -3.09
C GLN A 128 20.60 -19.30 -2.03
N GLU A 129 21.85 -19.06 -2.38
CA GLU A 129 22.99 -19.06 -1.46
C GLU A 129 22.74 -18.15 -0.25
N LEU A 130 22.26 -16.92 -0.49
CA LEU A 130 21.94 -15.97 0.58
C LEU A 130 20.79 -16.47 1.48
N ARG A 131 19.79 -17.15 0.92
CA ARG A 131 18.69 -17.74 1.70
C ARG A 131 19.17 -18.91 2.54
N GLU A 132 19.94 -19.82 1.96
CA GLU A 132 20.49 -20.99 2.65
C GLU A 132 21.43 -20.57 3.77
N LYS A 133 22.34 -19.63 3.50
CA LYS A 133 23.22 -19.05 4.52
C LYS A 133 22.43 -18.43 5.66
N TRP A 134 21.34 -17.72 5.38
CA TRP A 134 20.51 -17.15 6.45
C TRP A 134 19.76 -18.23 7.23
N GLN A 135 19.25 -19.25 6.55
CA GLN A 135 18.50 -20.36 7.15
C GLN A 135 19.38 -21.25 8.02
N SER A 136 20.64 -21.47 7.63
CA SER A 136 21.61 -22.27 8.39
C SER A 136 22.15 -21.56 9.63
N MET A 137 22.06 -20.23 9.71
CA MET A 137 22.49 -19.50 10.91
C MET A 137 21.52 -19.69 12.09
N SER A 138 22.10 -19.96 13.28
CA SER A 138 21.37 -19.92 14.55
C SER A 138 20.86 -18.50 14.87
N PRO A 139 19.88 -18.35 15.78
CA PRO A 139 19.44 -17.02 16.24
C PRO A 139 20.60 -16.12 16.73
N GLU A 140 21.55 -16.70 17.46
CA GLU A 140 22.74 -16.03 17.99
C GLU A 140 23.68 -15.62 16.86
N GLN A 141 23.93 -16.51 15.90
CA GLN A 141 24.76 -16.20 14.72
C GLN A 141 24.13 -15.08 13.87
N ARG A 142 22.79 -15.09 13.72
CA ARG A 142 22.09 -13.99 13.03
C ARG A 142 22.21 -12.68 13.79
N GLN A 143 22.22 -12.70 15.12
CA GLN A 143 22.43 -11.51 15.94
C GLN A 143 23.85 -10.98 15.75
N GLN A 144 24.86 -11.83 15.89
CA GLN A 144 26.26 -11.46 15.67
C GLN A 144 26.48 -10.88 14.26
N PHE A 145 25.88 -11.50 13.23
CA PHE A 145 25.96 -10.99 11.87
C PHE A 145 25.36 -9.57 11.74
N ARG A 146 24.23 -9.29 12.42
CA ARG A 146 23.65 -7.94 12.46
C ARG A 146 24.58 -6.95 13.17
N GLU A 147 25.15 -7.34 14.31
CA GLU A 147 26.05 -6.49 15.09
C GLU A 147 27.34 -6.16 14.33
N GLN A 148 27.97 -7.17 13.72
CA GLN A 148 29.15 -6.99 12.88
C GLN A 148 28.87 -6.04 11.72
N ARG A 149 27.72 -6.22 11.04
CA ARG A 149 27.30 -5.30 9.98
C ARG A 149 27.16 -3.88 10.50
N MET A 150 26.61 -3.67 11.70
CA MET A 150 26.48 -2.35 12.31
C MET A 150 27.83 -1.72 12.65
N LYS A 151 28.80 -2.50 13.15
CA LYS A 151 30.16 -2.02 13.46
C LYS A 151 30.89 -1.54 12.21
N GLN A 152 30.67 -2.18 11.07
CA GLN A 152 31.27 -1.82 9.78
C GLN A 152 30.60 -0.61 9.10
N MET A 153 29.47 -0.11 9.63
CA MET A 153 28.81 1.08 9.08
C MET A 153 29.43 2.38 9.59
N THR A 154 29.47 3.39 8.72
CA THR A 154 29.85 4.76 9.09
C THR A 154 28.97 5.29 10.23
N PRO A 155 29.50 6.18 11.11
CA PRO A 155 28.71 6.79 12.19
C PRO A 155 27.40 7.41 11.69
N GLU A 156 27.44 8.11 10.56
CA GLU A 156 26.28 8.72 9.93
C GLU A 156 25.22 7.67 9.54
N LYS A 157 25.63 6.56 8.91
CA LYS A 157 24.73 5.48 8.51
C LYS A 157 24.11 4.76 9.72
N ARG A 158 24.88 4.61 10.81
CA ARG A 158 24.37 4.10 12.09
C ARG A 158 23.32 5.04 12.71
N GLN A 159 23.57 6.34 12.69
CA GLN A 159 22.64 7.34 13.22
C GLN A 159 21.34 7.38 12.42
N ARG A 160 21.41 7.35 11.09
CA ARG A 160 20.23 7.21 10.22
C ARG A 160 19.41 5.96 10.55
N MET A 161 20.07 4.82 10.77
CA MET A 161 19.38 3.60 11.20
C MET A 161 18.76 3.74 12.59
N ARG A 162 19.44 4.36 13.57
CA ARG A 162 18.90 4.59 14.91
C ARG A 162 17.64 5.48 14.87
N ASN A 163 17.69 6.56 14.12
CA ASN A 163 16.56 7.49 13.97
C ASN A 163 15.35 6.78 13.32
N THR A 164 15.60 5.87 12.36
CA THR A 164 14.55 5.01 11.80
C THR A 164 13.88 4.13 12.86
N HIS A 165 14.66 3.54 13.78
CA HIS A 165 14.11 2.68 14.82
C HIS A 165 13.32 3.46 15.87
N GLN A 166 13.62 4.76 16.08
CA GLN A 166 12.87 5.65 16.97
C GLN A 166 11.61 6.23 16.34
N SER A 167 11.58 6.49 15.03
CA SER A 167 10.45 7.13 14.35
C SER A 167 9.38 6.16 13.81
N GLY A 168 9.62 4.84 13.82
CA GLY A 168 8.66 3.88 13.28
C GLY A 168 9.04 2.42 13.51
N GLY A 169 8.72 1.90 14.70
CA GLY A 169 8.46 0.47 14.90
C GLY A 169 9.66 -0.41 15.21
N SER A 170 9.55 -1.12 16.33
CA SER A 170 10.29 -2.34 16.64
C SER A 170 9.98 -3.42 15.58
N GLY A 171 10.71 -3.37 14.47
CA GLY A 171 10.66 -4.34 13.37
C GLY A 171 11.90 -5.25 13.33
N GLY A 172 12.56 -5.45 14.47
CA GLY A 172 13.63 -6.44 14.63
C GLY A 172 13.00 -7.82 14.77
N GLY A 173 13.30 -8.70 13.82
CA GLY A 173 12.63 -9.98 13.65
C GLY A 173 12.51 -10.81 14.93
N ARG A 174 11.28 -11.25 15.21
CA ARG A 174 11.04 -12.54 15.85
C ARG A 174 10.39 -13.42 14.78
N GLY A 175 11.23 -14.18 14.09
CA GLY A 175 10.77 -15.40 13.48
C GLY A 175 10.41 -16.36 14.60
N ARG A 176 9.14 -16.74 14.66
CA ARG A 176 8.76 -18.11 14.97
C ARG A 176 8.14 -18.67 13.70
#